data_AF-A0A8J3DJ78-F1
#
_entry.id   AF-A0A8J3DJ78-F1
#
_cell.length_a   1.000
_cell.length_b   1.000
_cell.length_c   1.000
_cell.angle_alpha   90.00
_cell.angle_beta   90.00
_cell.angle_gamma   90.00
#
_symmetry.space_group_name_H-M   'P 1'
#
loop_
_entity.id
_entity.type
_entity.pdbx_description
1 polymer ?
#
loop_
_entity_poly.entity_id
_entity_poly.type
_entity_poly.pdbx_seq_one_letter_code
_entity_poly.pdbx_strand_id
1 'polypeptide(L)'
;MLSFFQKLFRAGGDSADGLTQQQREAIVDLLVFCMYSDRTVSLAEDQLIQRRLESMDWQAVQSIDNYYDLAVTRVRDILVSQEARESFLKRVSERLADVSTREKAFQLSHQLFLSDGIESPDEHELEAELRTALLGE
;
A
#
# COMPACT_ATOMS: atom_id res chain seq x y z
N MET A 1 -6.57 -25.87 -24.02
CA MET A 1 -6.60 -24.43 -24.37
C MET A 1 -6.60 -23.59 -23.10
N LEU A 2 -5.42 -23.43 -22.48
CA LEU A 2 -5.12 -22.39 -21.49
C LEU A 2 -3.77 -21.80 -21.91
N SER A 3 -3.77 -20.76 -22.74
CA SER A 3 -2.52 -20.13 -23.21
C SER A 3 -2.64 -18.62 -23.39
N PHE A 4 -3.87 -18.07 -23.40
CA PHE A 4 -4.08 -16.63 -23.54
C PHE A 4 -3.95 -15.90 -22.20
N PHE A 5 -4.58 -16.40 -21.12
CA PHE A 5 -4.48 -15.80 -19.79
C PHE A 5 -3.03 -15.83 -19.24
N GLN A 6 -2.32 -16.95 -19.44
CA GLN A 6 -0.92 -17.05 -19.03
C GLN A 6 0.02 -16.15 -19.85
N LYS A 7 -0.39 -15.71 -21.05
CA LYS A 7 0.30 -14.68 -21.86
C LYS A 7 -0.04 -13.26 -21.43
N LEU A 8 -1.28 -13.01 -20.99
CA LEU A 8 -1.69 -11.71 -20.44
C LEU A 8 -0.99 -11.42 -19.10
N PHE A 9 -0.85 -12.42 -18.24
CA PHE A 9 -0.09 -12.31 -16.98
C PHE A 9 1.43 -12.43 -17.16
N ARG A 10 1.90 -12.92 -18.33
CA ARG A 10 3.32 -12.82 -18.74
C ARG A 10 3.66 -11.49 -19.41
N ALA A 11 2.70 -10.59 -19.62
CA ALA A 11 2.97 -9.26 -20.12
C ALA A 11 3.50 -8.28 -19.05
N GLY A 12 3.88 -8.79 -17.87
CA GLY A 12 4.68 -8.06 -16.87
C GLY A 12 6.18 -8.38 -16.98
N GLY A 13 6.70 -8.46 -18.20
CA GLY A 13 8.14 -8.58 -18.44
C GLY A 13 8.76 -7.19 -18.49
N ASP A 14 9.46 -6.83 -17.41
CA ASP A 14 10.13 -5.54 -17.14
C ASP A 14 9.20 -4.35 -16.90
N SER A 15 8.50 -4.36 -15.76
CA SER A 15 8.16 -3.08 -15.12
C SER A 15 9.41 -2.43 -14.56
N ALA A 16 9.56 -1.11 -14.71
CA ALA A 16 10.78 -0.40 -14.31
C ALA A 16 11.06 -0.49 -12.80
N ASP A 17 10.03 -0.75 -12.00
CA ASP A 17 10.07 -0.86 -10.54
C ASP A 17 10.08 -2.32 -10.03
N GLY A 18 10.03 -3.31 -10.93
CA GLY A 18 10.00 -4.74 -10.61
C GLY A 18 8.69 -5.24 -9.99
N LEU A 19 7.62 -4.43 -10.00
CA LEU A 19 6.33 -4.77 -9.40
C LEU A 19 5.29 -5.15 -10.45
N THR A 20 4.37 -6.05 -10.08
CA THR A 20 3.12 -6.23 -10.82
C THR A 20 2.13 -5.11 -10.50
N GLN A 21 1.15 -4.90 -11.38
CA GLN A 21 0.10 -3.92 -11.14
C GLN A 21 -0.70 -4.21 -9.85
N GLN A 22 -0.95 -5.49 -9.55
CA GLN A 22 -1.66 -5.88 -8.33
C GLN A 22 -0.86 -5.53 -7.06
N GLN A 23 0.47 -5.65 -7.10
CA GLN A 23 1.35 -5.25 -6.01
C GLN A 23 1.41 -3.73 -5.86
N ARG A 24 1.50 -2.97 -6.96
CA ARG A 24 1.42 -1.50 -6.93
C ARG A 24 0.14 -1.03 -6.25
N GLU A 25 -0.99 -1.56 -6.67
CA GLU A 25 -2.28 -1.24 -6.07
C GLU A 25 -2.36 -1.59 -4.58
N ALA A 26 -1.77 -2.73 -4.17
CA ALA A 26 -1.71 -3.12 -2.75
C ALA A 26 -0.83 -2.16 -1.93
N ILE A 27 0.27 -1.66 -2.49
CA ILE A 27 1.10 -0.63 -1.86
C ILE A 27 0.30 0.68 -1.74
N VAL A 28 -0.43 1.10 -2.78
CA VAL A 28 -1.27 2.30 -2.70
C VAL A 28 -2.34 2.16 -1.61
N ASP A 29 -3.06 1.02 -1.57
CA ASP A 29 -4.05 0.75 -0.54
C ASP A 29 -3.43 0.82 0.87
N LEU A 30 -2.23 0.25 1.06
CA LEU A 30 -1.52 0.27 2.34
C LEU A 30 -1.09 1.69 2.75
N LEU A 31 -0.52 2.47 1.83
CA LEU A 31 -0.09 3.84 2.14
C LEU A 31 -1.27 4.74 2.51
N VAL A 32 -2.40 4.59 1.81
CA VAL A 32 -3.65 5.28 2.17
C VAL A 32 -4.16 4.82 3.53
N PHE A 33 -4.10 3.52 3.81
CA PHE A 33 -4.46 3.00 5.13
C PHE A 33 -3.63 3.63 6.24
N CYS A 34 -2.31 3.70 6.07
CA CYS A 34 -1.40 4.33 7.04
C CYS A 34 -1.79 5.80 7.29
N MET A 35 -1.93 6.56 6.19
CA MET A 35 -2.25 7.98 6.22
C MET A 35 -3.58 8.31 6.92
N TYR A 36 -4.59 7.44 6.82
CA TYR A 36 -5.90 7.69 7.44
C TYR A 36 -6.09 7.01 8.79
N SER A 37 -5.14 6.16 9.20
CA SER A 37 -5.19 5.46 10.48
C SER A 37 -4.81 6.40 11.63
N ASP A 38 -3.88 7.35 11.40
CA ASP A 38 -3.75 8.54 12.23
C ASP A 38 -4.83 9.55 11.80
N ARG A 39 -5.45 10.23 12.75
CA ARG A 39 -6.49 11.25 12.48
C ARG A 39 -5.90 12.56 11.93
N THR A 40 -4.59 12.61 11.76
CA THR A 40 -3.85 13.76 11.25
C THR A 40 -3.08 13.34 10.00
N VAL A 41 -3.24 14.09 8.92
CA VAL A 41 -2.38 13.98 7.73
C VAL A 41 -1.56 15.25 7.66
N SER A 42 -0.25 15.12 7.76
CA SER A 42 0.67 16.23 7.58
C SER A 42 0.86 16.54 6.09
N LEU A 43 1.28 17.78 5.79
CA LEU A 43 1.67 18.17 4.43
C LEU A 43 2.87 17.35 3.93
N ALA A 44 3.76 16.92 4.84
CA ALA A 44 4.96 16.16 4.49
C ALA A 44 4.61 14.74 4.02
N GLU A 45 3.68 14.08 4.71
CA GLU A 45 3.16 12.75 4.36
C GLU A 45 2.42 12.77 3.02
N ASP A 46 1.54 13.77 2.82
CA ASP A 46 0.82 13.94 1.55
C ASP A 46 1.80 14.11 0.38
N GLN A 47 2.79 15.01 0.52
CA GLN A 47 3.84 15.19 -0.49
C GLN A 47 4.71 13.95 -0.71
N LEU A 48 4.96 13.14 0.33
CA LEU A 48 5.68 11.89 0.17
C LEU A 48 4.85 10.90 -0.66
N ILE A 49 3.57 10.72 -0.33
CA ILE A 49 2.67 9.84 -1.06
C ILE A 49 2.57 10.26 -2.52
N GLN A 50 2.31 11.54 -2.81
CA GLN A 50 2.20 12.01 -4.20
C GLN A 50 3.48 11.69 -5.00
N ARG A 51 4.67 11.96 -4.43
CA ARG A 51 5.95 11.59 -5.07
C ARG A 51 6.10 10.08 -5.27
N ARG A 52 5.59 9.26 -4.34
CA ARG A 52 5.59 7.80 -4.50
C ARG A 52 4.67 7.38 -5.64
N LEU A 53 3.46 7.90 -5.71
CA LEU A 53 2.49 7.62 -6.77
C LEU A 53 3.07 7.99 -8.14
N GLU A 54 3.66 9.18 -8.28
CA GLU A 54 4.30 9.65 -9.51
C GLU A 54 5.47 8.75 -9.97
N SER A 55 6.16 8.11 -9.02
CA SER A 55 7.31 7.24 -9.30
C SER A 55 6.94 5.80 -9.67
N MET A 56 5.69 5.39 -9.46
CA MET A 56 5.25 4.03 -9.77
C MET A 56 5.08 3.84 -11.28
N ASP A 57 5.54 2.70 -11.79
CA ASP A 57 5.32 2.31 -13.19
C ASP A 57 3.87 1.82 -13.37
N TRP A 58 2.90 2.73 -13.22
CA TRP A 58 1.48 2.41 -13.19
C TRP A 58 0.96 1.98 -14.57
N GLN A 59 0.37 0.78 -14.63
CA GLN A 59 0.02 0.12 -15.90
C GLN A 59 -1.49 -0.14 -16.06
N ALA A 60 -2.32 0.20 -15.06
CA ALA A 60 -3.76 0.04 -15.18
C ALA A 60 -4.37 1.08 -16.13
N VAL A 61 -5.50 0.72 -16.74
CA VAL A 61 -6.29 1.63 -17.59
C VAL A 61 -6.85 2.80 -16.78
N GLN A 62 -7.23 2.53 -15.53
CA GLN A 62 -7.58 3.57 -14.57
C GLN A 62 -6.30 4.30 -14.14
N SER A 63 -6.32 5.64 -14.11
CA SER A 63 -5.19 6.42 -13.59
C SER A 63 -4.93 6.14 -12.12
N ILE A 64 -3.68 6.33 -11.70
CA ILE A 64 -3.30 6.13 -10.30
C ILE A 64 -4.04 7.08 -9.37
N ASP A 65 -4.29 8.33 -9.78
CA ASP A 65 -5.05 9.32 -9.00
C ASP A 65 -6.49 8.85 -8.75
N ASN A 66 -7.16 8.35 -9.80
CA ASN A 66 -8.51 7.81 -9.67
C ASN A 66 -8.53 6.55 -8.78
N TYR A 67 -7.48 5.72 -8.83
CA TYR A 67 -7.37 4.57 -7.93
C TYR A 67 -7.15 5.01 -6.48
N TYR A 68 -6.30 6.02 -6.26
CA TYR A 68 -6.02 6.61 -4.96
C TYR A 68 -7.31 7.15 -4.31
N ASP A 69 -8.10 7.94 -5.03
CA ASP A 69 -9.38 8.47 -4.51
C ASP A 69 -10.35 7.35 -4.09
N LEU A 70 -10.40 6.27 -4.87
CA LEU A 70 -11.19 5.09 -4.52
C LEU A 70 -10.60 4.35 -3.31
N ALA A 71 -9.27 4.29 -3.17
CA ALA A 71 -8.61 3.69 -2.02
C ALA A 71 -8.94 4.47 -0.74
N VAL A 72 -8.91 5.81 -0.80
CA VAL A 72 -9.33 6.69 0.31
C VAL A 72 -10.74 6.35 0.77
N THR A 73 -11.66 6.20 -0.20
CA THR A 73 -13.06 5.85 0.10
C THR A 73 -13.14 4.48 0.78
N ARG A 74 -12.45 3.46 0.25
CA ARG A 74 -12.43 2.11 0.84
C ARG A 74 -11.84 2.07 2.25
N VAL A 75 -10.75 2.78 2.48
CA VAL A 75 -10.03 2.78 3.77
C VAL A 75 -10.87 3.41 4.88
N ARG A 76 -11.63 4.47 4.58
CA ARG A 76 -12.54 5.08 5.57
C ARG A 76 -13.58 4.10 6.11
N ASP A 77 -14.08 3.20 5.26
CA ASP A 77 -15.01 2.16 5.67
C ASP A 77 -14.32 1.04 6.49
N ILE A 78 -13.01 0.84 6.32
CA ILE A 78 -12.23 -0.19 7.02
C ILE A 78 -11.87 0.26 8.45
N LEU A 79 -11.58 1.54 8.64
CA LEU A 79 -11.14 2.09 9.93
C LEU A 79 -12.21 2.06 11.04
N VAL A 80 -13.43 1.61 10.71
CA VAL A 80 -14.56 1.54 11.65
C VAL A 80 -14.47 0.38 12.64
N SER A 81 -13.68 -0.68 12.36
CA SER A 81 -13.54 -1.81 13.28
C SER A 81 -12.20 -2.53 13.16
N GLN A 82 -11.76 -3.13 14.26
CA GLN A 82 -10.52 -3.92 14.32
C GLN A 82 -10.54 -5.14 13.38
N GLU A 83 -11.67 -5.86 13.32
CA GLU A 83 -11.84 -7.00 12.42
C GLU A 83 -11.70 -6.62 10.93
N ALA A 84 -12.21 -5.44 10.56
CA ALA A 84 -12.08 -4.94 9.20
C ALA A 84 -10.64 -4.57 8.86
N ARG A 85 -9.91 -3.96 9.81
CA ARG A 85 -8.47 -3.66 9.70
C ARG A 85 -7.64 -4.92 9.49
N GLU A 86 -7.79 -5.92 10.36
CA GLU A 86 -7.06 -7.19 10.26
C GLU A 86 -7.35 -7.90 8.93
N SER A 87 -8.62 -7.95 8.53
CA SER A 87 -9.03 -8.53 7.26
C SER A 87 -8.45 -7.79 6.07
N PHE A 88 -8.35 -6.47 6.15
CA PHE A 88 -7.73 -5.63 5.13
C PHE A 88 -6.22 -5.89 5.02
N LEU A 89 -5.50 -5.84 6.13
CA LEU A 89 -4.04 -6.06 6.16
C LEU A 89 -3.68 -7.46 5.66
N LYS A 90 -4.49 -8.47 5.99
CA LYS A 90 -4.33 -9.82 5.42
C LYS A 90 -4.45 -9.82 3.89
N ARG A 91 -5.47 -9.19 3.33
CA ARG A 91 -5.66 -9.10 1.86
C ARG A 91 -4.54 -8.32 1.17
N VAL A 92 -4.04 -7.26 1.82
CA VAL A 92 -2.87 -6.51 1.33
C VAL A 92 -1.64 -7.43 1.31
N SER A 93 -1.35 -8.11 2.41
CA SER A 93 -0.23 -9.05 2.53
C SER A 93 -0.28 -10.16 1.46
N GLU A 94 -1.47 -10.73 1.21
CA GLU A 94 -1.69 -11.73 0.15
C GLU A 94 -1.41 -11.19 -1.26
N ARG A 95 -1.77 -9.93 -1.55
CA ARG A 95 -1.53 -9.29 -2.87
C ARG A 95 -0.09 -8.87 -3.09
N LEU A 96 0.65 -8.56 -2.02
CA LEU A 96 2.09 -8.29 -2.09
C LEU A 96 2.87 -9.57 -2.45
N ALA A 97 2.30 -10.74 -2.13
CA ALA A 97 2.69 -12.09 -2.52
C ALA A 97 4.05 -12.59 -2.01
N ASP A 98 5.13 -11.85 -2.24
CA ASP A 98 6.49 -12.24 -1.87
C ASP A 98 7.03 -11.42 -0.67
N VAL A 99 8.06 -11.95 -0.01
CA VAL A 99 8.67 -11.33 1.18
C VAL A 99 9.29 -9.98 0.83
N SER A 100 10.02 -9.88 -0.29
CA SER A 100 10.73 -8.65 -0.65
C SER A 100 9.77 -7.48 -0.93
N THR A 101 8.62 -7.77 -1.54
CA THR A 101 7.57 -6.77 -1.79
C THR A 101 6.88 -6.36 -0.49
N ARG A 102 6.67 -7.29 0.45
CA ARG A 102 6.15 -6.97 1.80
C ARG A 102 7.11 -6.11 2.62
N GLU A 103 8.40 -6.43 2.58
CA GLU A 103 9.45 -5.60 3.20
C GLU A 103 9.49 -4.20 2.57
N LYS A 104 9.43 -4.09 1.24
CA LYS A 104 9.37 -2.80 0.54
C LYS A 104 8.13 -2.00 0.94
N ALA A 105 6.96 -2.64 1.02
CA ALA A 105 5.72 -1.99 1.44
C ALA A 105 5.79 -1.51 2.91
N PHE A 106 6.37 -2.32 3.80
CA PHE A 106 6.62 -1.93 5.18
C PHE A 106 7.59 -0.74 5.27
N GLN A 107 8.71 -0.77 4.54
CA GLN A 107 9.68 0.33 4.50
C GLN A 107 9.07 1.64 3.99
N LEU A 108 8.20 1.58 2.98
CA LEU A 108 7.49 2.76 2.48
C LEU A 108 6.53 3.33 3.53
N SER A 109 5.85 2.47 4.28
CA SER A 109 4.95 2.87 5.37
C SER A 109 5.73 3.49 6.52
N HIS A 110 6.85 2.90 6.92
CA HIS A 110 7.75 3.45 7.94
C HIS A 110 8.33 4.81 7.53
N GLN A 111 8.71 4.98 6.25
CA GLN A 111 9.14 6.30 5.74
C GLN A 111 8.03 7.35 5.79
N LEU A 112 6.76 6.95 5.73
CA LEU A 112 5.62 7.85 5.87
C LEU A 112 5.53 8.38 7.30
N PHE A 113 5.54 7.49 8.30
CA PHE A 113 5.50 7.86 9.73
C PHE A 113 6.67 8.75 10.15
N LEU A 114 7.84 8.59 9.51
CA LEU A 114 9.00 9.44 9.81
C LEU A 114 9.03 10.76 9.03
N SER A 115 8.09 11.01 8.12
CA SER A 115 8.22 12.08 7.13
C SER A 115 8.00 13.49 7.68
N ASP A 116 7.22 13.62 8.74
CA ASP A 116 6.95 14.90 9.42
C ASP A 116 7.88 15.14 10.63
N GLY A 117 8.64 14.12 11.04
CA GLY A 117 9.55 14.14 12.17
C GLY A 117 8.86 14.12 13.54
N ILE A 118 7.57 13.79 13.60
CA ILE A 118 6.77 13.74 14.81
C ILE A 118 6.28 12.30 15.00
N GLU A 119 6.95 11.54 15.85
CA GLU A 119 6.47 10.20 16.18
C GLU A 119 5.25 10.25 17.11
N SER A 120 4.14 9.69 16.67
CA SER A 120 2.93 9.55 17.46
C SER A 120 2.82 8.15 18.11
N PRO A 121 2.17 8.00 19.28
CA PRO A 121 1.90 6.68 19.87
C PRO A 121 1.02 5.80 18.96
N ASP A 122 0.09 6.41 18.22
CA ASP A 122 -0.83 5.73 17.32
C ASP A 122 -0.06 5.17 16.10
N GLU A 123 0.93 5.91 15.59
CA GLU A 123 1.84 5.45 14.54
C GLU A 123 2.73 4.30 15.01
N HIS A 124 3.19 4.31 16.26
CA HIS A 124 3.96 3.22 16.83
C HIS A 124 3.14 1.92 16.94
N GLU A 125 1.89 2.03 17.40
CA GLU A 125 0.99 0.88 17.48
C GLU A 125 0.68 0.33 16.08
N LEU A 126 0.44 1.23 15.12
CA LEU A 126 0.21 0.88 13.73
C LEU A 126 1.45 0.24 13.09
N GLU A 127 2.65 0.76 13.32
CA GLU A 127 3.89 0.18 12.80
C GLU A 127 4.08 -1.26 13.33
N ALA A 128 3.78 -1.50 14.60
CA ALA A 128 3.81 -2.84 15.18
C ALA A 128 2.78 -3.77 14.50
N GLU A 129 1.55 -3.30 14.27
CA GLU A 129 0.51 -4.05 13.55
C GLU A 129 0.95 -4.40 12.12
N LEU A 130 1.53 -3.44 11.40
CA LEU A 130 2.04 -3.63 10.05
C LEU A 130 3.19 -4.62 10.00
N ARG A 131 4.11 -4.55 10.98
CA ARG A 131 5.24 -5.49 11.10
C ARG A 131 4.71 -6.92 11.26
N THR A 132 3.75 -7.15 12.15
CA THR A 132 3.15 -8.48 12.31
C THR A 132 2.39 -8.92 11.06
N ALA A 133 1.57 -8.06 10.46
CA ALA A 133 0.73 -8.45 9.32
C ALA A 133 1.52 -8.70 8.01
N LEU A 134 2.61 -7.96 7.80
CA LEU A 134 3.40 -8.02 6.56
C LEU A 134 4.59 -8.96 6.71
N LEU A 135 5.30 -8.91 7.84
CA LEU A 135 6.56 -9.63 8.04
C LEU A 135 6.39 -10.90 8.89
N GLY A 136 5.32 -10.99 9.69
CA GLY A 136 5.07 -12.13 10.59
C GLY A 136 5.94 -12.12 11.84
N GLU A 137 6.44 -10.95 12.23
CA GLU A 137 7.24 -10.71 13.44
C GLU A 137 6.39 -10.23 14.63
#